data_AF-A0A973U1U6-F1
#
_entry.id   AF-A0A973U1U6-F1
#
_cell.length_a   1.000
_cell.length_b   1.000
_cell.length_c   1.000
_cell.angle_alpha   90.00
_cell.angle_beta   90.00
_cell.angle_gamma   90.00
#
_symmetry.space_group_name_H-M   'P 1'
#
loop_
_entity.id
_entity.type
_entity.pdbx_description
1 polymer ?
#
loop_
_entity_poly.entity_id
_entity_poly.type
_entity_poly.pdbx_seq_one_letter_code
_entity_poly.pdbx_strand_id
1 'polypeptide(L)'
;MTRLIAAMLLASLAACDTDMYGNTSACRDGDANTECPIDGSRESQAGAQPPSSDAPPDVRQLIERATAENEQCRGASGDDPETLKACNRRYEAMVELEARNWCLGGGEIAANDRWLRCSEDPDYRPGLLGSEPPFTERDIQEAAHIMTSAPK
;
A
#
# COMPACT_ATOMS: atom_id res chain seq x y z
N MET A 1 -56.89 42.60 -8.28
CA MET A 1 -56.78 41.14 -8.18
C MET A 1 -55.50 40.73 -8.89
N THR A 2 -54.38 40.75 -8.18
CA THR A 2 -53.06 40.54 -8.75
C THR A 2 -52.11 39.99 -7.68
N ARG A 3 -51.72 38.72 -7.88
CA ARG A 3 -50.45 38.05 -7.51
C ARG A 3 -50.04 37.93 -6.03
N LEU A 4 -50.30 36.72 -5.53
CA LEU A 4 -49.36 35.75 -4.92
C LEU A 4 -48.36 36.26 -3.86
N ILE A 5 -48.58 35.76 -2.65
CA ILE A 5 -47.85 36.03 -1.41
C ILE A 5 -46.46 35.38 -1.43
N ALA A 6 -45.52 36.20 -0.97
CA ALA A 6 -44.17 36.00 -0.47
C ALA A 6 -43.69 34.57 -0.19
N ALA A 7 -42.48 34.33 -0.71
CA ALA A 7 -41.55 33.30 -0.29
C ALA A 7 -41.16 33.45 1.20
N MET A 8 -41.14 32.33 1.93
CA MET A 8 -40.23 32.14 3.05
C MET A 8 -39.65 30.73 2.95
N LEU A 9 -38.42 30.69 2.44
CA LEU A 9 -37.50 29.58 2.62
C LEU A 9 -37.31 29.32 4.12
N LEU A 10 -37.68 28.14 4.59
CA LEU A 10 -37.13 27.56 5.80
C LEU A 10 -36.11 26.51 5.37
N ALA A 11 -34.91 26.98 5.03
CA ALA A 11 -33.73 26.13 5.00
C ALA A 11 -33.28 25.93 6.45
N SER A 12 -33.60 24.76 7.01
CA SER A 12 -33.02 24.31 8.27
C SER A 12 -31.53 24.06 8.04
N LEU A 13 -30.69 25.04 8.40
CA LEU A 13 -29.26 24.85 8.58
C LEU A 13 -29.07 24.00 9.84
N ALA A 14 -28.99 22.67 9.68
CA ALA A 14 -28.35 21.83 10.67
C ALA A 14 -26.85 22.13 10.60
N ALA A 15 -26.34 22.77 11.65
CA ALA A 15 -24.92 22.99 11.83
C ALA A 15 -24.24 21.63 12.02
N CYS A 16 -23.38 21.24 11.07
CA CYS A 16 -22.36 20.24 11.33
C CYS A 16 -21.16 20.99 11.90
N ASP A 17 -21.03 20.99 13.23
CA ASP A 17 -19.79 21.38 13.91
C ASP A 17 -18.67 20.48 13.39
N THR A 18 -17.73 21.10 12.68
CA THR A 18 -16.44 20.49 12.35
C THR A 18 -15.56 20.66 13.57
N ASP A 19 -15.05 19.55 14.11
CA ASP A 19 -13.99 19.62 15.10
C ASP A 19 -12.71 20.17 14.44
N MET A 20 -11.82 20.76 15.26
CA MET A 20 -10.61 21.47 14.80
C MET A 20 -9.60 20.59 14.03
N TYR A 21 -9.90 19.29 13.84
CA TYR A 21 -9.11 18.31 13.09
C TYR A 21 -9.86 17.67 11.90
N GLY A 22 -11.06 18.14 11.56
CA GLY A 22 -11.76 17.76 10.33
C GLY A 22 -12.11 16.27 10.23
N ASN A 23 -12.38 15.60 11.36
CA ASN A 23 -12.67 14.17 11.34
C ASN A 23 -14.18 13.94 11.43
N THR A 24 -14.77 13.46 10.34
CA THR A 24 -16.15 13.01 10.33
C THR A 24 -16.34 11.92 11.39
N SER A 25 -17.39 12.07 12.20
CA SER A 25 -17.79 11.10 13.22
C SER A 25 -18.27 9.79 12.60
N ALA A 26 -17.34 8.89 12.28
CA ALA A 26 -17.59 7.49 11.94
C ALA A 26 -16.29 6.73 12.22
N CYS A 27 -16.11 5.93 13.27
CA CYS A 27 -17.04 5.03 13.95
C CYS A 27 -16.62 4.96 15.43
N ARG A 28 -17.58 4.97 16.36
CA ARG A 28 -17.32 4.48 17.73
C ARG A 28 -17.50 2.98 17.73
N ASP A 29 -16.54 2.26 18.31
CA ASP A 29 -16.61 0.81 18.53
C ASP A 29 -17.89 0.46 19.31
N GLY A 30 -18.80 -0.30 18.68
CA GLY A 30 -19.99 -0.79 19.38
C GLY A 30 -21.09 -1.42 18.51
N ASP A 31 -21.25 -0.99 17.26
CA ASP A 31 -22.41 -1.40 16.46
C ASP A 31 -22.01 -2.35 15.33
N ALA A 32 -22.13 -3.66 15.56
CA ALA A 32 -21.77 -4.72 14.63
C ALA A 32 -22.61 -4.78 13.32
N ASN A 33 -23.48 -3.81 13.06
CA ASN A 33 -24.40 -3.81 11.91
C ASN A 33 -24.50 -2.46 11.17
N THR A 34 -23.57 -1.52 11.38
CA THR A 34 -23.51 -0.32 10.54
C THR A 34 -22.66 -0.62 9.31
N GLU A 35 -23.31 -0.88 8.17
CA GLU A 35 -22.65 -0.82 6.87
C GLU A 35 -22.09 0.59 6.68
N CYS A 36 -20.77 0.72 6.77
CA CYS A 36 -20.10 1.96 6.43
C CYS A 36 -20.39 2.25 4.95
N PRO A 37 -20.83 3.46 4.58
CA PRO A 37 -20.94 3.81 3.17
C PRO A 37 -19.54 3.72 2.58
N ILE A 38 -19.31 2.68 1.78
CA ILE A 38 -18.18 2.58 0.85
C ILE A 38 -18.49 3.57 -0.27
N ASP A 39 -18.39 4.85 0.08
CA ASP A 39 -17.96 5.88 -0.84
C ASP A 39 -16.64 5.36 -1.43
N GLY A 40 -16.72 4.87 -2.68
CA GLY A 40 -15.61 4.31 -3.44
C GLY A 40 -14.52 5.32 -3.78
N SER A 41 -14.42 6.46 -3.08
CA SER A 41 -13.36 7.45 -3.23
C SER A 41 -12.21 7.23 -2.24
N ARG A 42 -12.25 6.17 -1.42
CA ARG A 42 -11.01 5.65 -0.84
C ARG A 42 -10.26 4.91 -1.94
N GLU A 43 -9.69 5.68 -2.87
CA GLU A 43 -8.54 5.25 -3.64
C GLU A 43 -7.59 4.60 -2.64
N SER A 44 -7.30 3.32 -2.88
CA SER A 44 -6.35 2.54 -2.11
C SER A 44 -5.03 3.30 -2.04
N GLN A 45 -4.88 4.13 -1.01
CA GLN A 45 -3.58 4.58 -0.53
C GLN A 45 -2.98 3.41 0.25
N ALA A 46 -2.76 2.30 -0.44
CA ALA A 46 -1.88 1.25 -0.01
C ALA A 46 -0.46 1.81 -0.13
N GLY A 47 -0.01 2.53 0.89
CA GLY A 47 1.38 2.64 1.39
C GLY A 47 2.59 2.72 0.43
N ALA A 48 2.43 2.99 -0.87
CA ALA A 48 3.51 3.14 -1.80
C ALA A 48 3.37 4.50 -2.49
N GLN A 49 4.29 5.41 -2.20
CA GLN A 49 4.38 6.65 -2.93
C GLN A 49 4.59 6.34 -4.43
N PRO A 50 3.97 7.13 -5.34
CA PRO A 50 4.14 6.93 -6.78
C PRO A 50 5.63 6.94 -7.15
N PRO A 51 6.03 6.23 -8.23
CA PRO A 51 7.41 6.23 -8.68
C PRO A 51 7.90 7.68 -8.81
N SER A 52 9.14 7.93 -8.38
CA SER A 52 9.81 9.22 -8.60
C SER A 52 9.58 9.66 -10.04
N SER A 53 9.05 10.88 -10.24
CA SER A 53 8.71 11.43 -11.56
C SER A 53 9.90 11.46 -12.53
N ASP A 54 11.11 11.28 -12.00
CA ASP A 54 12.38 11.42 -12.71
C ASP A 54 12.98 10.06 -13.10
N ALA A 55 12.32 8.94 -12.74
CA ALA A 55 12.78 7.61 -13.11
C ALA A 55 12.56 7.30 -14.60
N PRO A 56 13.56 6.72 -15.30
CA PRO A 56 13.38 6.20 -16.65
C PRO A 56 12.19 5.24 -16.78
N PRO A 57 11.49 5.18 -17.93
CA PRO A 57 10.29 4.35 -18.09
C PRO A 57 10.46 2.87 -17.70
N ASP A 58 11.60 2.27 -18.03
CA ASP A 58 11.95 0.90 -17.68
C ASP A 58 12.13 0.70 -16.17
N VAL A 59 12.72 1.69 -15.48
CA VAL A 59 12.83 1.70 -14.01
C VAL A 59 11.45 1.85 -13.37
N ARG A 60 10.58 2.71 -13.90
CA ARG A 60 9.21 2.87 -13.37
C ARG A 60 8.41 1.59 -13.44
N GLN A 61 8.48 0.85 -14.55
CA GLN A 61 7.83 -0.46 -14.66
C GLN A 61 8.38 -1.46 -13.64
N LEU A 62 9.68 -1.41 -13.36
CA LEU A 62 10.31 -2.27 -12.37
C LEU A 62 9.89 -1.89 -10.93
N ILE A 63 9.76 -0.59 -10.64
CA ILE A 63 9.20 -0.09 -9.38
C ILE A 63 7.74 -0.56 -9.21
N GLU A 64 6.90 -0.42 -10.24
CA GLU A 64 5.51 -0.88 -10.20
C GLU A 64 5.42 -2.38 -9.91
N ARG A 65 6.28 -3.19 -10.57
CA ARG A 65 6.41 -4.62 -10.28
C ARG A 65 6.83 -4.86 -8.83
N ALA A 66 7.88 -4.19 -8.35
CA ALA A 66 8.37 -4.34 -6.97
C ALA A 66 7.28 -4.01 -5.93
N THR A 67 6.49 -2.96 -6.19
CA THR A 67 5.35 -2.57 -5.36
C THR A 67 4.26 -3.64 -5.35
N ALA A 68 3.82 -4.11 -6.52
CA ALA A 68 2.77 -5.12 -6.63
C ALA A 68 3.18 -6.47 -5.98
N GLU A 69 4.45 -6.87 -6.12
CA GLU A 69 4.97 -8.07 -5.45
C GLU A 69 5.14 -7.87 -3.94
N ASN A 70 5.44 -6.65 -3.50
CA ASN A 70 5.50 -6.33 -2.07
C ASN A 70 4.13 -6.39 -1.39
N GLU A 71 3.07 -5.93 -2.07
CA GLU A 71 1.71 -6.06 -1.57
C GLU A 71 1.32 -7.53 -1.41
N GLN A 72 1.64 -8.38 -2.38
CA GLN A 72 1.42 -9.83 -2.28
C GLN A 72 2.26 -10.46 -1.17
N CYS A 73 3.54 -10.09 -1.05
CA CYS A 73 4.45 -10.61 -0.04
C CYS A 73 4.03 -10.25 1.40
N ARG A 74 3.53 -9.02 1.64
CA ARG A 74 3.17 -8.54 2.98
C ARG A 74 1.69 -8.70 3.33
N GLY A 75 0.83 -8.78 2.32
CA GLY A 75 -0.63 -8.79 2.48
C GLY A 75 -1.26 -10.18 2.57
N ALA A 76 -0.50 -11.24 2.30
CA ALA A 76 -0.99 -12.61 2.25
C ALA A 76 -0.44 -13.49 3.40
N SER A 77 -0.93 -14.74 3.48
CA SER A 77 -0.52 -15.69 4.52
C SER A 77 0.95 -16.08 4.34
N GLY A 78 1.73 -16.06 5.43
CA GLY A 78 3.14 -16.46 5.40
C GLY A 78 3.36 -17.95 5.12
N ASP A 79 2.33 -18.78 5.27
CA ASP A 79 2.39 -20.23 4.97
C ASP A 79 1.83 -20.56 3.58
N ASP A 80 1.46 -19.56 2.78
CA ASP A 80 1.01 -19.75 1.40
C ASP A 80 2.23 -19.75 0.46
N PRO A 81 2.46 -20.82 -0.33
CA PRO A 81 3.59 -20.89 -1.24
C PRO A 81 3.57 -19.78 -2.30
N GLU A 82 2.41 -19.22 -2.66
CA GLU A 82 2.34 -18.08 -3.57
C GLU A 82 2.80 -16.77 -2.91
N THR A 83 2.56 -16.58 -1.60
CA THR A 83 3.15 -15.48 -0.82
C THR A 83 4.66 -15.58 -0.81
N LEU A 84 5.21 -16.77 -0.55
CA LEU A 84 6.65 -17.00 -0.52
C LEU A 84 7.29 -16.71 -1.88
N LYS A 85 6.66 -17.18 -2.97
CA LYS A 85 7.09 -16.84 -4.34
C LYS A 85 7.02 -15.33 -4.62
N ALA A 86 5.96 -14.64 -4.18
CA ALA A 86 5.85 -13.19 -4.34
C ALA A 86 6.99 -12.45 -3.61
N CYS A 87 7.35 -12.89 -2.41
CA CYS A 87 8.50 -12.34 -1.68
C CYS A 87 9.82 -12.53 -2.44
N ASN A 88 10.02 -13.68 -3.08
CA ASN A 88 11.20 -13.90 -3.94
C ASN A 88 11.18 -13.01 -5.19
N ARG A 89 10.03 -12.87 -5.88
CA ARG A 89 9.90 -11.99 -7.05
C ARG A 89 10.11 -10.52 -6.70
N ARG A 90 9.63 -10.09 -5.52
CA ARG A 90 9.91 -8.76 -4.95
C ARG A 90 11.42 -8.59 -4.77
N TYR A 91 12.09 -9.56 -4.13
CA TYR A 91 13.54 -9.51 -3.92
C TYR A 91 14.29 -9.34 -5.25
N GLU A 92 13.96 -10.13 -6.28
CA GLU A 92 14.58 -10.01 -7.60
C GLU A 92 14.41 -8.61 -8.20
N ALA A 93 13.20 -8.04 -8.13
CA ALA A 93 12.94 -6.70 -8.62
C ALA A 93 13.74 -5.64 -7.85
N MET A 94 13.86 -5.78 -6.52
CA MET A 94 14.66 -4.88 -5.68
C MET A 94 16.16 -4.96 -6.02
N VAL A 95 16.72 -6.15 -6.25
CA VAL A 95 18.12 -6.34 -6.67
C VAL A 95 18.36 -5.68 -8.04
N GLU A 96 17.42 -5.84 -8.97
CA GLU A 96 17.52 -5.23 -10.29
C GLU A 96 17.42 -3.70 -10.22
N LEU A 97 16.61 -3.13 -9.32
CA LEU A 97 16.54 -1.69 -9.06
C LEU A 97 17.86 -1.17 -8.48
N GLU A 98 18.42 -1.86 -7.49
CA GLU A 98 19.70 -1.51 -6.88
C GLU A 98 20.82 -1.49 -7.93
N ALA A 99 20.88 -2.51 -8.81
CA ALA A 99 21.83 -2.57 -9.92
C ALA A 99 21.67 -1.41 -10.92
N ARG A 100 20.49 -0.80 -11.00
CA ARG A 100 20.19 0.40 -11.81
C ARG A 100 20.36 1.71 -11.02
N ASN A 101 20.95 1.65 -9.83
CA ASN A 101 21.15 2.76 -8.90
C ASN A 101 19.82 3.41 -8.45
N TRP A 102 18.81 2.59 -8.17
CA TRP A 102 17.53 3.00 -7.58
C TRP A 102 17.25 2.25 -6.29
N CYS A 103 16.97 2.99 -5.22
CA CYS A 103 16.75 2.46 -3.89
C CYS A 103 15.50 3.05 -3.25
N LEU A 104 14.89 2.27 -2.37
CA LEU A 104 13.78 2.70 -1.52
C LEU A 104 14.38 3.14 -0.17
N GLY A 105 14.22 4.41 0.19
CA GLY A 105 14.84 4.97 1.38
C GLY A 105 14.61 6.47 1.57
N GLY A 106 15.52 7.10 2.31
CA GLY A 106 15.49 8.53 2.61
C GLY A 106 14.30 8.99 3.48
N GLY A 107 13.52 8.06 4.04
CA GLY A 107 12.52 8.32 5.06
C GLY A 107 13.08 8.11 6.47
N GLU A 108 12.52 8.80 7.47
CA GLU A 108 12.88 8.55 8.88
C GLU A 108 12.43 7.16 9.37
N ILE A 109 11.38 6.63 8.74
CA ILE A 109 10.80 5.31 8.98
C ILE A 109 10.42 4.70 7.63
N ALA A 110 10.33 3.38 7.56
CA ALA A 110 10.05 2.65 6.32
C ALA A 110 8.74 3.05 5.63
N ALA A 111 7.75 3.54 6.37
CA ALA A 111 6.49 4.03 5.80
C ALA A 111 6.63 5.35 5.02
N ASN A 112 7.73 6.09 5.25
CA ASN A 112 8.05 7.36 4.60
C ASN A 112 9.16 7.20 3.54
N ASP A 113 9.60 5.97 3.27
CA ASP A 113 10.59 5.73 2.24
C ASP A 113 10.01 6.04 0.86
N ARG A 114 10.85 6.62 0.01
CA ARG A 114 10.53 6.94 -1.38
C ARG A 114 11.55 6.29 -2.31
N TRP A 115 11.23 6.23 -3.59
CA TRP A 115 12.21 5.84 -4.60
C TRP A 115 13.13 7.02 -4.90
N LEU A 116 14.43 6.80 -4.77
CA LEU A 116 15.48 7.77 -5.10
C LEU A 116 16.69 7.06 -5.74
N ARG A 117 17.67 7.84 -6.22
CA ARG A 117 18.96 7.24 -6.56
C ARG A 117 19.62 6.72 -5.29
N CYS A 118 20.21 5.52 -5.33
CA CYS A 118 20.89 4.99 -4.15
C CYS A 118 22.01 5.92 -3.65
N SER A 119 22.68 6.62 -4.58
CA SER A 119 23.70 7.63 -4.26
C SER A 119 23.18 8.88 -3.56
N GLU A 120 21.87 9.12 -3.57
CA GLU A 120 21.21 10.24 -2.88
C GLU A 120 20.78 9.88 -1.46
N ASP A 121 20.81 8.59 -1.10
CA ASP A 121 20.47 8.11 0.24
C ASP A 121 21.74 8.08 1.11
N PRO A 122 21.84 8.90 2.17
CA PRO A 122 23.02 8.91 3.04
C PRO A 122 23.18 7.63 3.86
N ASP A 123 22.11 6.87 4.06
CA ASP A 123 22.12 5.64 4.88
C ASP A 123 22.25 4.37 4.03
N TYR A 124 22.17 4.50 2.70
CA TYR A 124 22.29 3.37 1.80
C TYR A 124 23.67 2.70 1.90
N ARG A 125 23.64 1.36 1.93
CA ARG A 125 24.82 0.51 1.84
C ARG A 125 24.58 -0.50 0.71
N PRO A 126 25.54 -0.69 -0.21
CA PRO A 126 25.42 -1.71 -1.24
C PRO A 126 25.26 -3.11 -0.64
N GLY A 127 24.37 -3.91 -1.22
CA GLY A 127 24.18 -5.32 -0.86
C GLY A 127 23.34 -5.54 0.41
N LEU A 128 22.57 -4.55 0.87
CA LEU A 128 21.69 -4.70 2.03
C LEU A 128 20.59 -5.76 1.84
N LEU A 129 20.22 -6.05 0.58
CA LEU A 129 19.23 -7.08 0.25
C LEU A 129 19.75 -8.51 0.47
N GLY A 130 21.07 -8.71 0.52
CA GLY A 130 21.70 -10.03 0.53
C GLY A 130 22.00 -10.55 -0.89
N SER A 131 22.54 -11.77 -0.98
CA SER A 131 22.91 -12.41 -2.24
C SER A 131 21.92 -13.46 -2.72
N GLU A 132 20.94 -13.83 -1.89
CA GLU A 132 20.00 -14.91 -2.14
C GLU A 132 18.56 -14.46 -1.82
N PRO A 133 17.55 -15.00 -2.53
CA PRO A 133 16.16 -14.75 -2.19
C PRO A 133 15.82 -15.21 -0.76
N PRO A 134 14.81 -14.59 -0.11
CA PRO A 134 14.46 -14.90 1.27
C PRO A 134 13.94 -16.32 1.49
N PHE A 135 13.37 -16.96 0.46
CA PHE A 135 12.81 -18.31 0.57
C PHE A 135 13.44 -19.26 -0.46
N THR A 136 13.81 -20.45 -0.01
CA THR A 136 14.32 -21.50 -0.89
C THR A 136 13.16 -22.26 -1.55
N GLU A 137 13.47 -22.99 -2.62
CA GLU A 137 12.52 -23.89 -3.27
C GLU A 137 11.94 -24.94 -2.28
N ARG A 138 12.76 -25.40 -1.33
CA ARG A 138 12.33 -26.34 -0.30
C ARG A 138 11.27 -25.72 0.62
N ASP A 139 11.44 -24.45 1.00
CA ASP A 139 10.48 -23.75 1.87
C ASP A 139 9.13 -23.58 1.17
N ILE A 140 9.16 -23.24 -0.14
CA ILE A 140 7.96 -23.13 -0.98
C ILE A 140 7.25 -24.49 -1.11
N GLN A 141 7.99 -25.57 -1.32
CA GLN A 141 7.43 -26.92 -1.42
C GLN A 141 6.82 -27.39 -0.09
N GLU A 142 7.46 -27.06 1.04
CA GLU A 142 6.94 -27.35 2.37
C GLU A 142 5.62 -26.62 2.63
N ALA A 143 5.55 -25.32 2.33
CA ALA A 143 4.32 -24.54 2.41
C ALA A 143 3.20 -25.13 1.54
N ALA A 144 3.51 -25.52 0.30
CA ALA A 144 2.55 -26.19 -0.59
C ALA A 144 2.08 -27.54 -0.03
N HIS A 145 2.97 -28.30 0.61
CA HIS A 145 2.61 -29.57 1.22
C HIS A 145 1.69 -29.39 2.43
N ILE A 146 1.94 -28.39 3.27
CA ILE A 146 1.09 -28.07 4.43
C ILE A 146 -0.31 -27.70 3.96
N MET A 147 -0.45 -26.81 2.98
CA MET A 147 -1.75 -26.40 2.44
C MET A 147 -2.56 -27.55 1.83
N THR A 148 -1.88 -28.53 1.22
CA THR A 148 -2.55 -29.70 0.62
C THR A 148 -2.89 -30.80 1.63
N SER A 149 -2.21 -30.81 2.79
CA SER A 149 -2.38 -31.83 3.84
C SER A 149 -3.30 -31.39 4.97
N ALA A 150 -3.71 -30.12 5.00
CA ALA A 150 -4.63 -29.60 6.01
C ALA A 150 -6.02 -30.27 5.89
N PRO A 151 -6.59 -30.78 7.00
CA PRO A 151 -7.95 -31.33 6.98
C PRO A 151 -8.95 -30.23 6.64
N LYS A 152 -9.91 -30.55 5.76
CA LYS A 152 -11.01 -29.68 5.36
C LYS A 152 -12.09 -29.54 6.44
#